data_AF-A0A442EBK9-F1
#
_entry.id   AF-A0A442EBK9-F1
#
_cell.length_a   1.000
_cell.length_b   1.000
_cell.length_c   1.000
_cell.angle_alpha   90.00
_cell.angle_beta   90.00
_cell.angle_gamma   90.00
#
_symmetry.space_group_name_H-M   'P 1'
#
loop_
_entity.id
_entity.type
_entity.pdbx_description
1 polymer ?
#
loop_
_entity_poly.entity_id
_entity_poly.type
_entity_poly.pdbx_seq_one_letter_code
_entity_poly.pdbx_strand_id
1 'polypeptide(L)'
;MAEGEAWGALWRDHQNRYLAEQGLSIRVDARSAVPQEHIGPLRMRVPDAEANARAEHIRRANEDAARDPEHVLAILTRNQASFSEYDLDQHLKKHIRDEGERADVKGNVLGRGDVLALHDRETGERAGRWTTRAVRDQEREALGDGRRVGEGRHRDVGEGFRQRVAVTRELRADQLAAYDHATGSAGPKIIERRAGHGKEFCAWLHSRGA
;
A
#
# COMPACT_ATOMS: atom_id res chain seq x y z
N MET A 1 4.60 -15.35 10.99
CA MET A 1 3.36 -14.82 11.59
C MET A 1 3.71 -13.49 12.21
N ALA A 2 3.18 -12.39 11.69
CA ALA A 2 3.49 -11.06 12.23
C ALA A 2 2.92 -10.98 13.65
N GLU A 3 3.74 -10.53 14.60
CA GLU A 3 3.46 -10.54 16.04
C GLU A 3 2.09 -9.88 16.38
N GLY A 4 1.66 -8.88 15.61
CA GLY A 4 0.36 -8.21 15.77
C GLY A 4 -0.89 -8.99 15.38
N GLU A 5 -0.79 -10.01 14.51
CA GLU A 5 -1.92 -10.91 14.20
C GLU A 5 -2.18 -11.90 15.33
N ALA A 6 -1.11 -12.38 15.97
CA ALA A 6 -1.19 -13.28 17.12
C ALA A 6 -1.88 -12.60 18.33
N TRP A 7 -1.60 -11.32 18.58
CA TRP A 7 -2.27 -10.54 19.63
C TRP A 7 -3.77 -10.34 19.36
N GLY A 8 -4.16 -10.14 18.11
CA GLY A 8 -5.57 -9.98 17.73
C GLY A 8 -6.41 -11.23 18.00
N ALA A 9 -5.87 -12.40 17.66
CA ALA A 9 -6.53 -13.68 17.93
C ALA A 9 -6.58 -13.99 19.44
N LEU A 10 -5.45 -13.79 20.14
CA LEU A 10 -5.37 -14.04 21.58
C LEU A 10 -6.37 -13.20 22.38
N TRP A 11 -6.52 -11.92 22.02
CA TRP A 11 -7.44 -11.01 22.69
C TRP A 11 -8.91 -11.37 22.43
N ARG A 12 -9.27 -11.67 21.17
CA ARG A 12 -10.61 -12.15 20.82
C ARG A 12 -10.97 -13.41 21.60
N ASP A 13 -10.04 -14.36 21.69
CA ASP A 13 -10.27 -15.64 22.36
C ASP A 13 -10.38 -15.48 23.88
N HIS A 14 -9.68 -14.50 24.46
CA HIS A 14 -9.85 -14.09 25.85
C HIS A 14 -11.24 -13.47 26.09
N GLN A 15 -11.67 -12.53 25.25
CA GLN A 15 -12.98 -11.88 25.38
C GLN A 15 -14.14 -12.88 25.24
N ASN A 16 -14.07 -13.78 24.27
CA ASN A 16 -15.08 -14.83 24.07
C ASN A 16 -15.20 -15.75 25.28
N ARG A 17 -14.08 -16.06 25.94
CA ARG A 17 -14.07 -16.88 27.16
C ARG A 17 -14.72 -16.15 28.34
N TYR A 18 -14.33 -14.90 28.57
CA TYR A 18 -14.90 -14.08 29.63
C TYR A 18 -16.42 -13.89 29.45
N LEU A 19 -16.88 -13.60 28.22
CA LEU A 19 -18.31 -13.43 27.94
C LEU A 19 -19.10 -14.72 28.20
N ALA A 20 -18.55 -15.87 27.84
CA ALA A 20 -19.15 -17.17 28.14
C ALA A 20 -19.22 -17.46 29.64
N GLU A 21 -18.17 -17.12 30.40
CA GLU A 21 -18.15 -17.25 31.87
C GLU A 21 -19.20 -16.36 32.56
N GLN A 22 -19.53 -15.22 31.95
CA GLN A 22 -20.61 -14.33 32.41
C GLN A 22 -22.01 -14.74 31.91
N GLY A 23 -22.13 -15.89 31.22
CA GLY A 23 -23.41 -16.39 30.69
C GLY A 23 -23.95 -15.60 29.49
N LEU A 24 -23.13 -14.76 28.85
CA LEU A 24 -23.51 -13.98 27.68
C LEU A 24 -23.26 -14.79 26.40
N SER A 25 -24.27 -14.91 25.53
CA SER A 25 -24.17 -15.65 24.27
C SER A 25 -23.47 -14.89 23.14
N ILE A 26 -23.02 -13.66 23.40
CA ILE A 26 -22.38 -12.78 22.42
C ILE A 26 -20.95 -13.27 22.15
N ARG A 27 -20.58 -13.32 20.86
CA ARG A 27 -19.24 -13.70 20.41
C ARG A 27 -18.58 -12.51 19.70
N VAL A 28 -17.28 -12.33 19.93
CA VAL A 28 -16.43 -11.40 19.21
C VAL A 28 -15.83 -12.13 18.01
N ASP A 29 -16.13 -11.63 16.81
CA ASP A 29 -15.63 -12.16 15.54
C ASP A 29 -14.17 -11.76 15.28
N ALA A 30 -13.55 -12.45 14.32
CA ALA A 30 -12.22 -12.06 13.83
C ALA A 30 -12.26 -10.65 13.21
N ARG A 31 -11.18 -9.89 13.37
CA ARG A 31 -11.06 -8.55 12.81
C ARG A 31 -11.09 -8.64 11.28
N SER A 32 -12.13 -8.11 10.64
CA SER A 32 -12.21 -8.03 9.18
C SER A 32 -11.30 -6.91 8.67
N ALA A 33 -10.61 -7.14 7.55
CA ALA A 33 -9.73 -6.16 6.90
C ALA A 33 -10.51 -5.04 6.19
N VAL A 34 -11.83 -5.15 6.09
CA VAL A 34 -12.71 -4.19 5.43
C VAL A 34 -13.56 -3.48 6.49
N PRO A 35 -13.54 -2.13 6.57
CA PRO A 35 -14.44 -1.40 7.45
C PRO A 35 -15.90 -1.73 7.10
N GLN A 36 -16.68 -2.14 8.09
CA GLN A 36 -18.12 -2.34 7.92
C GLN A 36 -18.86 -1.13 8.50
N GLU A 37 -19.87 -0.66 7.77
CA GLU A 37 -20.81 0.33 8.28
C GLU A 37 -21.69 -0.33 9.37
N HIS A 38 -21.84 0.31 10.52
CA HIS A 38 -22.65 -0.23 11.62
C HIS A 38 -24.14 -0.12 11.26
N ILE A 39 -24.72 -1.20 10.73
CA ILE A 39 -26.15 -1.29 10.44
C ILE A 39 -26.89 -1.79 11.69
N GLY A 40 -27.69 -0.92 12.31
CA GLY A 40 -28.43 -1.24 13.52
C GLY A 40 -29.49 -2.34 13.37
N PRO A 41 -29.95 -2.95 14.49
CA PRO A 41 -30.70 -4.21 14.51
C PRO A 41 -32.05 -4.22 13.78
N LEU A 42 -32.68 -3.05 13.61
CA LEU A 42 -34.04 -2.91 13.09
C LEU A 42 -34.13 -3.12 11.56
N ARG A 43 -33.03 -2.97 10.80
CA ARG A 43 -33.04 -3.08 9.33
C ARG A 43 -32.69 -4.48 8.79
N MET A 44 -32.14 -5.37 9.62
CA MET A 44 -31.73 -6.73 9.21
C MET A 44 -32.81 -7.81 9.37
N ARG A 45 -33.99 -7.48 9.93
CA ARG A 45 -35.07 -8.47 10.20
C ARG A 45 -36.06 -8.66 9.05
N VAL A 46 -35.89 -7.98 7.92
CA VAL A 46 -36.77 -8.13 6.75
C VAL A 46 -36.00 -8.84 5.63
N PRO A 47 -36.42 -10.04 5.18
CA PRO A 47 -35.78 -10.77 4.08
C PRO A 47 -35.65 -9.94 2.79
N ASP A 48 -36.62 -9.06 2.53
CA ASP A 48 -36.68 -8.15 1.37
C ASP A 48 -36.05 -6.77 1.62
N ALA A 49 -35.21 -6.62 2.65
CA ALA A 49 -34.50 -5.37 2.87
C ALA A 49 -33.59 -5.07 1.68
N GLU A 50 -33.72 -3.89 1.08
CA GLU A 50 -32.92 -3.40 -0.04
C GLU A 50 -31.40 -3.56 0.19
N ALA A 51 -30.97 -3.54 1.45
CA ALA A 51 -29.60 -3.82 1.87
C ALA A 51 -29.12 -5.24 1.51
N ASN A 52 -29.95 -6.27 1.64
CA ASN A 52 -29.60 -7.65 1.28
C ASN A 52 -29.45 -7.79 -0.23
N ALA A 53 -30.34 -7.19 -1.01
CA ALA A 53 -30.27 -7.20 -2.47
C ALA A 53 -28.99 -6.50 -2.98
N ARG A 54 -28.62 -5.36 -2.37
CA ARG A 54 -27.36 -4.67 -2.67
C ARG A 54 -26.14 -5.49 -2.29
N ALA A 55 -26.15 -6.15 -1.12
CA ALA A 55 -25.06 -7.01 -0.67
C ALA A 55 -24.84 -8.21 -1.61
N GLU A 56 -25.92 -8.86 -2.06
CA GLU A 56 -25.87 -9.95 -3.05
C GLU A 56 -25.33 -9.46 -4.39
N HIS A 57 -25.76 -8.28 -4.85
CA HIS A 57 -25.26 -7.68 -6.09
C HIS A 57 -23.74 -7.40 -6.01
N ILE A 58 -23.28 -6.81 -4.90
CA ILE A 58 -21.85 -6.56 -4.65
C ILE A 58 -21.08 -7.89 -4.60
N ARG A 59 -21.63 -8.93 -3.96
CA ARG A 59 -20.98 -10.24 -3.91
C ARG A 59 -20.79 -10.82 -5.32
N ARG A 60 -21.84 -10.81 -6.14
CA ARG A 60 -21.76 -11.31 -7.53
C ARG A 60 -20.77 -10.51 -8.37
N ALA A 61 -20.80 -9.18 -8.27
CA ALA A 61 -19.84 -8.33 -8.98
C ALA A 61 -18.39 -8.64 -8.57
N ASN A 62 -18.14 -8.90 -7.28
CA ASN A 62 -16.81 -9.30 -6.81
C ASN A 62 -16.40 -10.72 -7.26
N GLU A 63 -17.34 -11.66 -7.32
CA GLU A 63 -17.11 -13.00 -7.87
C GLU A 63 -16.72 -12.92 -9.35
N ASP A 64 -17.46 -12.14 -10.14
CA ASP A 64 -17.18 -11.95 -11.57
C ASP A 64 -15.85 -11.22 -11.81
N ALA A 65 -15.57 -10.19 -11.01
CA ALA A 65 -14.30 -9.48 -11.03
C ALA A 65 -13.11 -10.36 -10.64
N ALA A 66 -13.30 -11.32 -9.73
CA ALA A 66 -12.25 -12.27 -9.36
C ALA A 66 -11.98 -13.34 -10.43
N ARG A 67 -12.92 -13.54 -11.37
CA ARG A 67 -12.75 -14.44 -12.53
C ARG A 67 -12.06 -13.75 -13.69
N ASP A 68 -12.12 -12.43 -13.78
CA ASP A 68 -11.46 -11.64 -14.82
C ASP A 68 -9.96 -11.45 -14.51
N PRO A 69 -9.07 -12.06 -15.30
CA PRO A 69 -7.64 -11.94 -15.07
C PRO A 69 -7.11 -10.50 -15.12
N GLU A 70 -7.70 -9.63 -15.94
CA GLU A 70 -7.27 -8.24 -16.03
C GLU A 70 -7.60 -7.47 -14.75
N HIS A 71 -8.82 -7.66 -14.24
CA HIS A 71 -9.25 -7.06 -13.00
C HIS A 71 -8.44 -7.55 -11.80
N VAL A 72 -8.17 -8.86 -11.73
CA VAL A 72 -7.30 -9.46 -10.70
C VAL A 72 -5.91 -8.81 -10.71
N LEU A 73 -5.29 -8.69 -11.88
CA LEU A 73 -3.98 -8.03 -12.01
C LEU A 73 -4.04 -6.56 -11.58
N ALA A 74 -5.07 -5.82 -11.98
CA ALA A 74 -5.25 -4.43 -11.60
C ALA A 74 -5.34 -4.26 -10.07
N ILE A 75 -6.05 -5.17 -9.38
CA ILE A 75 -6.12 -5.16 -7.91
C ILE A 75 -4.75 -5.47 -7.30
N LEU A 76 -4.10 -6.55 -7.73
CA LEU A 76 -2.82 -7.00 -7.14
C LEU A 76 -1.71 -5.96 -7.34
N THR A 77 -1.75 -5.23 -8.45
CA THR A 77 -0.71 -4.26 -8.83
C THR A 77 -1.05 -2.80 -8.52
N ARG A 78 -2.22 -2.52 -7.92
CA ARG A 78 -2.67 -1.15 -7.63
C ARG A 78 -1.69 -0.36 -6.76
N ASN A 79 -1.17 -1.00 -5.72
CA ASN A 79 -0.30 -0.38 -4.71
C ASN A 79 1.05 -1.09 -4.57
N GLN A 80 1.30 -2.12 -5.38
CA GLN A 80 2.51 -2.93 -5.32
C GLN A 80 3.01 -3.17 -6.74
N ALA A 81 4.33 -3.02 -6.95
CA ALA A 81 4.93 -3.24 -8.26
C ALA A 81 5.02 -4.73 -8.66
N SER A 82 4.83 -5.63 -7.70
CA SER A 82 4.89 -7.08 -7.93
C SER A 82 4.06 -7.83 -6.90
N PHE A 83 3.61 -9.01 -7.28
CA PHE A 83 2.80 -9.91 -6.45
C PHE A 83 3.42 -11.30 -6.43
N SER A 84 3.10 -12.06 -5.40
CA SER A 84 3.46 -13.48 -5.27
C SER A 84 2.27 -14.36 -5.60
N GLU A 85 2.53 -15.66 -5.72
CA GLU A 85 1.49 -16.68 -5.89
C GLU A 85 0.56 -16.71 -4.68
N TYR A 86 1.11 -16.47 -3.49
CA TYR A 86 0.34 -16.38 -2.26
C TYR A 86 -0.64 -15.19 -2.29
N ASP A 87 -0.23 -14.02 -2.78
CA ASP A 87 -1.10 -12.84 -2.89
C ASP A 87 -2.29 -13.12 -3.83
N LEU A 88 -2.01 -13.77 -4.95
CA LEU A 88 -3.04 -14.21 -5.90
C LEU A 88 -3.99 -15.23 -5.25
N ASP A 89 -3.47 -16.26 -4.59
CA ASP A 89 -4.29 -17.27 -3.91
C ASP A 89 -5.17 -16.64 -2.81
N GLN A 90 -4.62 -15.71 -2.02
CA GLN A 90 -5.39 -14.99 -1.00
C GLN A 90 -6.48 -14.10 -1.59
N HIS A 91 -6.23 -13.50 -2.75
CA HIS A 91 -7.24 -12.72 -3.45
C HIS A 91 -8.37 -13.62 -3.97
N LEU A 92 -8.03 -14.70 -4.69
CA LEU A 92 -9.02 -15.62 -5.26
C LEU A 92 -9.87 -16.31 -4.18
N LYS A 93 -9.26 -16.74 -3.07
CA LYS A 93 -9.97 -17.38 -1.94
C LYS A 93 -11.05 -16.51 -1.31
N LYS A 94 -10.95 -15.18 -1.40
CA LYS A 94 -11.96 -14.26 -0.86
C LYS A 94 -13.25 -14.23 -1.67
N HIS A 95 -13.19 -14.62 -2.93
CA HIS A 95 -14.27 -14.43 -3.89
C HIS A 95 -14.73 -15.74 -4.54
N ILE A 96 -13.84 -16.71 -4.73
CA ILE A 96 -14.14 -17.99 -5.38
C ILE A 96 -14.03 -19.11 -4.36
N ARG A 97 -15.13 -19.86 -4.16
CA ARG A 97 -15.20 -20.96 -3.16
C ARG A 97 -14.65 -22.29 -3.69
N ASP A 98 -14.85 -22.57 -4.97
CA ASP A 98 -14.39 -23.81 -5.58
C ASP A 98 -12.86 -23.80 -5.80
N GLU A 99 -12.18 -24.90 -5.45
CA GLU A 99 -10.71 -24.97 -5.60
C GLU A 99 -10.28 -25.20 -7.05
N GLY A 100 -11.06 -25.94 -7.84
CA GLY A 100 -10.76 -26.16 -9.26
C GLY A 100 -10.85 -24.86 -10.04
N GLU A 101 -11.94 -24.11 -9.84
CA GLU A 101 -12.15 -22.79 -10.43
C GLU A 101 -11.03 -21.81 -10.05
N ARG A 102 -10.58 -21.83 -8.77
CA ARG A 102 -9.41 -21.02 -8.35
C ARG A 102 -8.16 -21.39 -9.11
N ALA A 103 -7.87 -22.69 -9.27
CA ALA A 103 -6.69 -23.16 -9.99
C ALA A 103 -6.75 -22.75 -11.47
N ASP A 104 -7.92 -22.83 -12.10
CA ASP A 104 -8.13 -22.43 -13.50
C ASP A 104 -7.92 -20.92 -13.68
N VAL A 105 -8.56 -20.09 -12.84
CA VAL A 105 -8.39 -18.63 -12.89
C VAL A 105 -6.94 -18.23 -12.62
N LYS A 106 -6.28 -18.87 -11.65
CA LYS A 106 -4.85 -18.66 -11.38
C LYS A 106 -3.98 -18.97 -12.58
N GLY A 107 -4.24 -20.11 -13.25
CA GLY A 107 -3.56 -20.49 -14.49
C GLY A 107 -3.76 -19.44 -15.59
N ASN A 108 -4.99 -18.95 -15.74
CA ASN A 108 -5.31 -17.90 -16.71
C ASN A 108 -4.60 -16.58 -16.40
N VAL A 109 -4.54 -16.16 -15.13
CA VAL A 109 -3.82 -14.94 -14.70
C VAL A 109 -2.33 -15.06 -14.97
N LEU A 110 -1.68 -16.12 -14.49
CA LEU A 110 -0.24 -16.29 -14.62
C LEU A 110 0.20 -16.62 -16.06
N GLY A 111 -0.71 -17.16 -16.87
CA GLY A 111 -0.50 -17.50 -18.28
C GLY A 111 -0.65 -16.33 -19.24
N ARG A 112 -1.07 -15.13 -18.79
CA ARG A 112 -1.19 -13.98 -19.68
C ARG A 112 0.17 -13.52 -20.21
N GLY A 113 0.20 -13.14 -21.49
CA GLY A 113 1.43 -12.68 -22.15
C GLY A 113 1.97 -11.32 -21.67
N ASP A 114 1.18 -10.58 -20.91
CA ASP A 114 1.57 -9.32 -20.26
C ASP A 114 2.06 -9.51 -18.81
N VAL A 115 2.01 -10.73 -18.27
CA VAL A 115 2.57 -11.08 -16.96
C VAL A 115 4.01 -11.53 -17.10
N LEU A 116 4.88 -10.99 -16.25
CA LEU A 116 6.32 -11.19 -16.30
C LEU A 116 6.79 -11.82 -14.98
N ALA A 117 7.39 -13.00 -15.05
CA ALA A 117 8.05 -13.60 -13.91
C ALA A 117 9.35 -12.83 -13.58
N LEU A 118 9.50 -12.48 -12.30
CA LEU A 118 10.70 -11.83 -11.78
C LEU A 118 11.77 -12.87 -11.45
N HIS A 119 13.01 -12.46 -11.68
CA HIS A 119 14.20 -13.28 -11.44
C HIS A 119 15.14 -12.51 -10.53
N ASP A 120 15.86 -13.24 -9.68
CA ASP A 120 16.93 -12.68 -8.88
C ASP A 120 18.02 -12.12 -9.80
N ARG A 121 18.57 -10.95 -9.44
CA ARG A 121 19.52 -10.25 -10.30
C ARG A 121 20.90 -10.91 -10.30
N GLU A 122 21.29 -11.52 -9.19
CA GLU A 122 22.62 -12.10 -9.01
C GLU A 122 22.64 -13.55 -9.47
N THR A 123 21.62 -14.34 -9.10
CA THR A 123 21.55 -15.77 -9.42
C THR A 123 20.83 -16.07 -10.73
N GLY A 124 19.96 -15.17 -11.20
CA GLY A 124 19.10 -15.39 -12.36
C GLY A 124 17.95 -16.37 -12.13
N GLU A 125 17.81 -16.90 -10.91
CA GLU A 125 16.76 -17.84 -10.56
C GLU A 125 15.40 -17.14 -10.42
N ARG A 126 14.30 -17.90 -10.56
CA ARG A 126 12.96 -17.34 -10.38
C ARG A 126 12.78 -16.88 -8.93
N ALA A 127 12.39 -15.61 -8.77
CA ALA A 127 12.18 -15.00 -7.45
C ALA A 127 10.84 -15.38 -6.81
N GLY A 128 10.01 -16.22 -7.46
CA GLY A 128 8.66 -16.54 -7.00
C GLY A 128 7.72 -15.34 -6.98
N ARG A 129 8.01 -14.31 -7.80
CA ARG A 129 7.20 -13.10 -7.93
C ARG A 129 6.93 -12.77 -9.38
N TRP A 130 5.85 -12.04 -9.61
CA TRP A 130 5.41 -11.61 -10.91
C TRP A 130 5.11 -10.11 -10.91
N THR A 131 5.20 -9.51 -12.07
CA THR A 131 4.74 -8.14 -12.35
C THR A 131 4.00 -8.13 -13.68
N THR A 132 3.45 -7.00 -14.08
CA THR A 132 2.86 -6.81 -15.41
C THR A 132 3.78 -5.94 -16.26
N ARG A 133 3.64 -6.05 -17.59
CA ARG A 133 4.33 -5.18 -18.54
C ARG A 133 4.00 -3.71 -18.29
N ALA A 134 2.74 -3.40 -18.00
CA ALA A 134 2.29 -2.05 -17.69
C ALA A 134 3.03 -1.45 -16.49
N VAL A 135 3.14 -2.20 -15.38
CA VAL A 135 3.89 -1.75 -14.19
C VAL A 135 5.36 -1.56 -14.53
N ARG A 136 5.98 -2.48 -15.27
CA ARG A 136 7.38 -2.36 -15.67
C ARG A 136 7.64 -1.14 -16.55
N ASP A 137 6.71 -0.81 -17.44
CA ASP A 137 6.82 0.36 -18.30
C ASP A 137 6.66 1.65 -17.48
N GLN A 138 5.74 1.67 -16.52
CA GLN A 138 5.60 2.78 -15.57
C GLN A 138 6.87 2.98 -14.72
N GLU A 139 7.49 1.91 -14.22
CA GLU A 139 8.76 2.00 -13.48
C GLU A 139 9.88 2.56 -14.35
N ARG A 140 9.96 2.14 -15.63
CA ARG A 140 10.95 2.65 -16.58
C ARG A 140 10.75 4.13 -16.86
N GLU A 141 9.51 4.57 -17.02
CA GLU A 141 9.17 5.99 -17.19
C GLU A 141 9.59 6.80 -15.95
N ALA A 142 9.22 6.34 -14.76
CA ALA A 142 9.59 7.00 -13.50
C ALA A 142 11.11 7.11 -13.31
N LEU A 143 11.86 6.07 -13.67
CA LEU A 143 13.34 6.10 -13.68
C LEU A 143 13.88 7.09 -14.71
N GLY A 144 13.27 7.16 -15.89
CA GLY A 144 13.62 8.12 -16.94
C GLY A 144 13.38 9.56 -16.49
N ASP A 145 12.24 9.82 -15.86
CA ASP A 145 11.90 11.13 -15.29
C ASP A 145 12.86 11.49 -14.16
N GLY A 146 13.14 10.56 -13.24
CA GLY A 146 14.12 10.77 -12.18
C GLY A 146 15.50 11.16 -12.72
N ARG A 147 15.96 10.51 -13.80
CA ARG A 147 17.21 10.86 -14.48
C ARG A 147 17.14 12.25 -15.10
N ARG A 148 16.06 12.57 -15.83
CA ARG A 148 15.88 13.87 -16.49
C ARG A 148 15.88 15.01 -15.48
N VAL A 149 15.16 14.85 -14.36
CA VAL A 149 15.15 15.84 -13.28
C VAL A 149 16.51 15.89 -12.59
N GLY A 150 17.20 14.76 -12.41
CA GLY A 150 18.57 14.74 -11.85
C GLY A 150 19.62 15.48 -12.68
N GLU A 151 19.59 15.32 -14.00
CA GLU A 151 20.56 15.91 -14.95
C GLU A 151 20.24 17.36 -15.34
N GLY A 152 19.03 17.83 -15.07
CA GLY A 152 18.61 19.20 -15.35
C GLY A 152 19.45 20.25 -14.59
N ARG A 153 19.54 21.47 -15.14
CA ARG A 153 20.06 22.63 -14.39
C ARG A 153 18.95 23.18 -13.50
N HIS A 154 19.19 23.23 -12.20
CA HIS A 154 18.22 23.73 -11.22
C HIS A 154 18.58 25.13 -10.78
N ARG A 155 17.55 25.95 -10.51
CA ARG A 155 17.77 27.28 -9.95
C ARG A 155 18.32 27.12 -8.55
N ASP A 156 19.52 27.65 -8.38
CA ASP A 156 20.18 27.74 -7.09
C ASP A 156 19.62 28.92 -6.29
N VAL A 157 19.51 28.77 -4.97
CA VAL A 157 19.21 29.91 -4.10
C VAL A 157 20.48 30.76 -4.06
N GLY A 158 20.42 32.05 -4.41
CA GLY A 158 21.63 32.89 -4.46
C GLY A 158 22.48 32.82 -3.19
N GLU A 159 23.80 32.75 -3.33
CA GLU A 159 24.75 32.54 -2.22
C GLU A 159 24.55 33.55 -1.07
N GLY A 160 24.27 34.82 -1.39
CA GLY A 160 24.01 35.87 -0.41
C GLY A 160 22.69 35.73 0.38
N PHE A 161 21.76 34.88 -0.07
CA PHE A 161 20.58 34.50 0.71
C PHE A 161 20.88 33.29 1.62
N ARG A 162 21.63 32.31 1.11
CA ARG A 162 22.10 31.16 1.88
C ARG A 162 22.92 31.56 3.11
N GLN A 163 23.91 32.43 2.92
CA GLN A 163 24.75 32.94 4.00
C GLN A 163 23.93 33.73 5.05
N ARG A 164 22.94 34.52 4.62
CA ARG A 164 22.07 35.26 5.55
C ARG A 164 21.27 34.33 6.46
N VAL A 165 20.70 33.26 5.92
CA VAL A 165 19.90 32.31 6.72
C VAL A 165 20.80 31.52 7.67
N ALA A 166 21.99 31.11 7.23
CA ALA A 166 22.96 30.42 8.06
C ALA A 166 23.46 31.27 9.24
N VAL A 167 23.62 32.59 9.04
CA VAL A 167 24.08 33.51 10.10
C VAL A 167 22.95 33.92 11.06
N THR A 168 21.71 34.02 10.57
CA THR A 168 20.59 34.53 11.39
C THR A 168 19.96 33.45 12.28
N ARG A 169 20.33 32.17 12.11
CA ARG A 169 19.75 31.06 12.87
C ARG A 169 20.82 30.11 13.39
N GLU A 170 20.70 29.75 14.67
CA GLU A 170 21.45 28.66 15.28
C GLU A 170 20.94 27.31 14.74
N LEU A 171 21.38 26.93 13.55
CA LEU A 171 21.15 25.61 13.00
C LEU A 171 22.16 24.63 13.62
N ARG A 172 21.66 23.47 14.02
CA ARG A 172 22.54 22.34 14.37
C ARG A 172 23.27 21.86 13.11
N ALA A 173 24.39 21.17 13.30
CA ALA A 173 25.24 20.74 12.18
C ALA A 173 24.51 19.86 11.15
N ASP A 174 23.61 18.99 11.60
CA ASP A 174 22.75 18.15 10.74
C ASP A 174 21.72 18.98 9.96
N GLN A 175 21.16 20.02 10.59
CA GLN A 175 20.21 20.93 9.96
C GLN A 175 20.86 21.85 8.94
N LEU A 176 22.09 22.31 9.23
CA LEU A 176 22.87 23.12 8.29
C LEU A 176 23.27 22.29 7.07
N ALA A 177 23.73 21.04 7.25
CA ALA A 177 24.03 20.15 6.15
C ALA A 177 22.80 19.87 5.26
N ALA A 178 21.62 19.67 5.88
CA ALA A 178 20.37 19.52 5.14
C ALA A 178 19.96 20.80 4.40
N TYR A 179 20.18 21.98 5.00
CA TYR A 179 19.93 23.28 4.38
C TYR A 179 20.80 23.51 3.15
N ASP A 180 22.11 23.30 3.27
CA ASP A 180 23.05 23.47 2.17
C ASP A 180 22.78 22.48 1.04
N HIS A 181 22.44 21.23 1.38
CA HIS A 181 22.04 20.21 0.41
C HIS A 181 20.75 20.60 -0.35
N ALA A 182 19.76 21.14 0.37
CA ALA A 182 18.46 21.52 -0.20
C ALA A 182 18.51 22.78 -1.05
N THR A 183 19.39 23.72 -0.71
CA THR A 183 19.45 25.05 -1.32
C THR A 183 20.52 25.20 -2.39
N GLY A 184 21.33 24.17 -2.63
CA GLY A 184 22.35 24.15 -3.70
C GLY A 184 21.79 23.87 -5.11
N SER A 185 22.62 24.09 -6.12
CA SER A 185 22.29 24.04 -7.56
C SER A 185 22.00 22.67 -8.16
N ALA A 186 22.03 21.61 -7.37
CA ALA A 186 21.82 20.25 -7.88
C ALA A 186 20.32 19.90 -7.87
N GLY A 187 19.95 18.83 -8.58
CA GLY A 187 18.56 18.43 -8.81
C GLY A 187 17.78 17.96 -7.60
N PRO A 188 16.74 17.13 -7.79
CA PRO A 188 15.76 16.84 -6.75
C PRO A 188 16.46 16.29 -5.52
N LYS A 189 16.15 16.88 -4.36
CA LYS A 189 16.83 16.62 -3.09
C LYS A 189 15.96 15.80 -2.17
N ILE A 190 16.54 14.77 -1.56
CA ILE A 190 15.86 13.96 -0.57
C ILE A 190 16.46 14.32 0.79
N ILE A 191 15.62 14.82 1.69
CA ILE A 191 15.99 15.05 3.09
C ILE A 191 15.24 14.04 3.93
N GLU A 192 15.96 13.09 4.52
CA GLU A 192 15.40 12.13 5.45
C GLU A 192 15.30 12.75 6.86
N ARG A 193 14.22 12.43 7.59
CA ARG A 193 14.07 12.81 8.99
C ARG A 193 13.72 11.61 9.86
N ARG A 194 14.37 11.55 11.02
CA ARG A 194 14.01 10.63 12.10
C ARG A 194 12.93 11.24 12.99
N ALA A 195 12.02 10.41 13.48
CA ALA A 195 10.97 10.84 14.41
C ALA A 195 11.58 11.59 15.63
N GLY A 196 10.92 12.66 16.08
CA GLY A 196 11.37 13.48 17.22
C GLY A 196 12.32 14.64 16.88
N HIS A 197 12.80 14.77 15.64
CA HIS A 197 13.72 15.85 15.25
C HIS A 197 13.00 16.98 14.48
N GLY A 198 12.82 18.12 15.16
CA GLY A 198 12.62 19.46 14.58
C GLY A 198 11.65 19.61 13.41
N LYS A 199 10.42 19.07 13.49
CA LYS A 199 9.41 19.11 12.41
C LYS A 199 9.25 20.50 11.77
N GLU A 200 9.37 21.56 12.56
CA GLU A 200 9.17 22.95 12.16
C GLU A 200 10.18 23.47 11.13
N PHE A 201 11.41 22.92 11.08
CA PHE A 201 12.46 23.42 10.17
C PHE A 201 12.20 23.10 8.68
N CYS A 202 11.79 21.88 8.31
CA CYS A 202 11.50 21.54 6.91
C CYS A 202 10.15 22.06 6.44
N ALA A 203 9.16 22.21 7.34
CA ALA A 203 7.90 22.86 7.00
C ALA A 203 8.13 24.34 6.61
N TRP A 204 9.14 24.98 7.21
CA TRP A 204 9.54 26.35 6.88
C TRP A 204 10.31 26.47 5.56
N LEU A 205 11.15 25.51 5.19
CA LEU A 205 11.84 25.49 3.88
C LEU A 205 10.85 25.51 2.70
N HIS A 206 9.66 24.93 2.87
CA HIS A 206 8.63 24.83 1.84
C HIS A 206 7.81 26.12 1.66
N SER A 207 7.73 27.01 2.66
CA SER A 207 6.79 28.14 2.66
C SER A 207 7.32 29.43 2.04
N ARG A 208 8.59 29.49 1.59
CA ARG A 208 9.19 30.68 0.96
C ARG A 208 10.07 30.40 -0.27
N GLY A 209 9.90 29.22 -0.88
CA GLY A 209 10.59 28.83 -2.12
C GLY A 209 9.82 29.15 -3.40
N ALA A 210 8.99 30.20 -3.43
CA ALA A 210 8.27 30.69 -4.62
C ALA A 210 8.60 32.17 -4.87
#